data_AF-A0AAX2ILP4-F1
#
_entry.id   AF-A0AAX2ILP4-F1
#
_cell.length_a   1.000
_cell.length_b   1.000
_cell.length_c   1.000
_cell.angle_alpha   90.00
_cell.angle_beta   90.00
_cell.angle_gamma   90.00
#
_symmetry.space_group_name_H-M   'P 1'
#
loop_
_entity.id
_entity.type
_entity.pdbx_description
1 polymer ?
#
loop_
_entity_poly.entity_id
_entity_poly.type
_entity_poly.pdbx_seq_one_letter_code
_entity_poly.pdbx_strand_id
1 'polypeptide(L)'
;MQIPSISVEDYISQIPEERQEVFKKMFDTVNDNLPQGFKQGVSYGMIGWNVPLETFPAGYHCTPGSALPFMNGFAEKFYRFVSYGNVCKT
;
A
#
# COMPACT_ATOMS: atom_id res chain seq x y z
N MET A 1 13.02 -4.21 8.94
CA MET A 1 13.19 -5.54 8.31
C MET A 1 12.31 -5.60 7.05
N GLN A 2 12.75 -6.16 5.92
CA GLN A 2 11.84 -6.46 4.80
C GLN A 2 11.21 -7.83 5.05
N ILE A 3 9.88 -7.89 5.07
CA ILE A 3 9.12 -9.13 5.15
C ILE A 3 8.68 -9.43 3.71
N PRO A 4 9.25 -10.44 3.03
CA PRO A 4 8.80 -10.81 1.70
C PRO A 4 7.41 -11.42 1.82
N SER A 5 6.42 -10.75 1.25
CA SER A 5 5.03 -11.22 1.28
C SER A 5 4.38 -11.07 -0.09
N ILE A 6 3.44 -11.95 -0.40
CA ILE A 6 2.68 -11.93 -1.66
C ILE A 6 1.26 -11.35 -1.50
N SER A 7 0.79 -11.22 -0.26
CA SER A 7 -0.48 -10.57 0.09
C SER A 7 -0.40 -9.84 1.44
N VAL A 8 -1.46 -9.11 1.77
CA VAL A 8 -1.59 -8.43 3.08
C VAL A 8 -1.72 -9.46 4.20
N GLU A 9 -2.50 -10.52 3.98
CA GLU A 9 -2.72 -11.61 4.93
C GLU A 9 -1.41 -12.37 5.22
N ASP A 10 -0.64 -12.66 4.17
CA ASP A 10 0.68 -13.28 4.28
C ASP A 10 1.62 -12.39 5.12
N TYR A 11 1.64 -11.08 4.87
CA TYR A 11 2.41 -10.15 5.69
C TYR A 11 1.99 -10.17 7.18
N ILE A 12 0.69 -10.14 7.45
CA ILE A 12 0.17 -10.16 8.82
C ILE A 12 0.49 -11.49 9.50
N SER A 13 0.53 -12.61 8.78
CA SER A 13 0.92 -13.90 9.36
C SER A 13 2.39 -13.95 9.81
N GLN A 14 3.25 -13.13 9.21
CA GLN A 14 4.69 -13.10 9.45
C GLN A 14 5.11 -12.12 10.56
N ILE A 15 4.20 -11.26 11.04
CA ILE A 15 4.48 -10.39 12.19
C ILE A 15 4.22 -11.14 13.50
N PRO A 16 4.91 -10.77 14.60
CA PRO A 16 4.68 -11.36 15.92
C PRO A 16 3.20 -11.37 16.31
N GLU A 17 2.72 -12.49 16.85
CA GLU A 17 1.31 -12.75 17.14
C GLU A 17 0.68 -11.62 17.97
N GLU A 18 1.42 -11.09 18.95
CA GLU A 18 0.96 -9.99 19.81
C GLU A 18 0.70 -8.67 19.06
N ARG A 19 1.18 -8.54 17.82
CA ARG A 19 1.00 -7.37 16.96
C ARG A 19 -0.02 -7.59 15.83
N GLN A 20 -0.42 -8.83 15.58
CA GLN A 20 -1.30 -9.18 14.45
C GLN A 20 -2.65 -8.48 14.54
N GLU A 21 -3.30 -8.51 15.70
CA GLU A 21 -4.59 -7.86 15.90
C GLU A 21 -4.52 -6.35 15.69
N VAL A 22 -3.46 -5.71 16.21
CA VAL A 22 -3.25 -4.27 16.05
C VAL A 22 -3.05 -3.92 14.58
N PHE A 23 -2.25 -4.70 13.86
CA PHE A 23 -2.01 -4.49 12.43
C PHE A 23 -3.28 -4.66 11.60
N LYS A 24 -4.06 -5.71 11.88
CA LYS A 24 -5.32 -5.98 11.21
C LYS A 24 -6.31 -4.84 11.43
N LYS A 25 -6.52 -4.44 12.68
CA LYS A 25 -7.43 -3.32 13.03
C LYS A 25 -7.01 -2.02 12.36
N MET A 26 -5.71 -1.73 12.30
CA MET A 26 -5.18 -0.58 11.58
C MET A 26 -5.48 -0.67 10.07
N PHE A 27 -5.19 -1.81 9.45
CA PHE A 27 -5.45 -2.03 8.01
C PHE A 27 -6.93 -1.88 7.67
N ASP A 28 -7.80 -2.48 8.47
CA ASP A 28 -9.26 -2.39 8.32
C ASP A 28 -9.71 -0.92 8.45
N THR A 29 -9.21 -0.20 9.47
CA THR A 29 -9.54 1.22 9.67
C THR A 29 -9.14 2.08 8.46
N VAL A 30 -7.94 1.89 7.91
CA VAL A 30 -7.52 2.63 6.72
C VAL A 30 -8.39 2.26 5.52
N ASN A 31 -8.67 0.98 5.32
CA ASN A 31 -9.50 0.51 4.22
C ASN A 31 -10.92 1.10 4.26
N ASP A 32 -11.53 1.16 5.44
CA ASP A 32 -12.88 1.70 5.63
C ASP A 32 -12.96 3.23 5.43
N ASN A 33 -11.84 3.93 5.58
CA ASN A 33 -11.76 5.38 5.39
C ASN A 33 -11.23 5.79 4.02
N LEU A 34 -10.75 4.85 3.20
CA LEU A 34 -10.28 5.15 1.85
C LEU A 34 -11.46 5.28 0.88
N PRO A 35 -11.44 6.29 -0.02
CA PRO A 35 -12.42 6.38 -1.09
C PRO A 35 -12.44 5.12 -1.96
N GLN A 36 -13.54 4.89 -2.65
CA GLN A 36 -13.62 3.80 -3.62
C GLN A 36 -12.59 4.00 -4.75
N GLY A 37 -11.90 2.93 -5.13
CA GLY A 37 -10.92 2.94 -6.23
C GLY A 37 -9.46 2.72 -5.82
N PHE A 38 -9.15 2.68 -4.53
CA PHE A 38 -7.85 2.20 -4.05
C PHE A 38 -7.84 0.67 -3.97
N LYS A 39 -6.70 0.05 -4.29
CA LYS A 39 -6.49 -1.39 -4.14
C LYS A 39 -5.36 -1.67 -3.15
N GLN A 40 -5.56 -2.67 -2.30
CA GLN A 40 -4.52 -3.18 -1.41
C GLN A 40 -3.50 -4.00 -2.20
N GLY A 41 -2.26 -4.05 -1.74
CA GLY A 41 -1.26 -4.93 -2.33
C GLY A 41 0.10 -4.84 -1.66
N VAL A 42 1.01 -5.65 -2.17
CA VAL A 42 2.42 -5.61 -1.78
C VAL A 42 3.21 -4.88 -2.87
N SER A 43 3.98 -3.88 -2.49
CA SER A 43 4.87 -3.14 -3.39
C SER A 43 6.21 -2.88 -2.70
N TYR A 44 7.32 -3.19 -3.38
CA TYR A 44 8.68 -3.05 -2.84
C TYR A 44 8.90 -3.73 -1.47
N GLY A 45 8.23 -4.87 -1.23
CA GLY A 45 8.28 -5.58 0.05
C GLY A 45 7.55 -4.87 1.20
N MET A 46 6.63 -3.97 0.87
CA MET A 46 5.77 -3.24 1.81
C MET A 46 4.32 -3.52 1.50
N ILE A 47 3.48 -3.63 2.54
CA ILE A 47 2.04 -3.62 2.36
C ILE A 47 1.51 -2.20 2.29
N GLY A 48 0.47 -2.02 1.49
CA GLY A 48 -0.08 -0.70 1.29
C GLY A 48 -1.23 -0.64 0.32
N TRP A 49 -1.53 0.59 -0.09
CA TRP A 49 -2.61 0.91 -1.01
C TRP A 49 -2.03 1.60 -2.25
N ASN A 50 -2.58 1.27 -3.40
CA ASN A 50 -2.23 1.85 -4.69
C ASN A 50 -3.48 2.32 -5.44
N VAL A 51 -3.29 3.31 -6.30
CA VAL A 51 -4.29 3.68 -7.31
C VAL A 51 -4.02 2.82 -8.55
N PRO A 52 -4.99 2.02 -8.99
CA PRO A 52 -4.79 1.06 -10.06
C PRO A 52 -4.79 1.78 -11.42
N LEU A 53 -4.19 1.14 -12.43
CA LEU A 53 -4.00 1.76 -13.76
C LEU A 53 -5.33 2.05 -14.47
N GLU A 54 -6.38 1.32 -14.13
CA GLU A 54 -7.75 1.55 -14.60
C GLU A 54 -8.24 2.96 -14.21
N THR A 55 -7.81 3.45 -13.03
CA THR A 55 -8.11 4.80 -12.53
C THR A 55 -7.03 5.80 -12.95
N PHE A 56 -5.79 5.36 -13.11
CA PHE A 56 -4.65 6.22 -13.46
C PHE A 56 -3.74 5.59 -14.54
N PRO A 57 -4.13 5.64 -15.83
CA PRO A 57 -3.46 4.90 -16.89
C PRO A 57 -2.09 5.46 -17.27
N ALA A 58 -1.82 6.73 -16.96
CA ALA A 58 -0.52 7.36 -17.18
C ALA A 58 0.60 6.72 -16.32
N GLY A 59 0.23 6.01 -15.25
CA GLY A 59 1.15 5.32 -14.36
C GLY A 59 2.05 6.26 -13.55
N TYR A 60 2.71 5.72 -12.54
CA TYR A 60 3.61 6.48 -11.69
C TYR A 60 4.85 6.95 -12.49
N HIS A 61 5.32 8.18 -12.24
CA HIS A 61 6.47 8.77 -12.93
C HIS A 61 6.44 8.65 -14.47
N CYS A 62 5.27 8.78 -15.11
CA CYS A 62 5.11 8.62 -16.55
C CYS A 62 5.61 7.25 -17.07
N THR A 63 5.68 6.23 -16.23
CA THR A 63 6.07 4.87 -16.62
C THR A 63 4.79 4.06 -16.82
N PRO A 64 4.39 3.78 -18.08
CA PRO A 64 3.19 3.01 -18.37
C PRO A 64 3.27 1.64 -17.69
N GLY A 65 2.18 1.21 -17.07
CA GLY A 65 2.13 -0.10 -16.39
C GLY A 65 2.53 -0.07 -14.91
N SER A 66 2.94 1.07 -14.35
CA SER A 66 3.24 1.19 -12.91
C SER A 66 2.06 1.81 -12.14
N ALA A 67 1.46 1.06 -11.22
CA ALA A 67 0.42 1.59 -10.34
C ALA A 67 1.00 2.68 -9.42
N LEU A 68 0.22 3.70 -9.10
CA LEU A 68 0.65 4.80 -8.23
C LEU A 68 0.59 4.32 -6.77
N PRO A 69 1.73 4.14 -6.07
CA PRO A 69 1.71 3.84 -4.65
C PRO A 69 1.11 5.04 -3.90
N PHE A 70 0.14 4.82 -3.03
CA PHE A 70 -0.49 5.86 -2.24
C PHE A 70 0.10 5.89 -0.82
N MET A 71 0.10 4.73 -0.18
CA MET A 71 0.47 4.61 1.22
C MET A 71 1.08 3.25 1.49
N ASN A 72 2.29 3.20 2.06
CA ASN A 72 3.00 1.94 2.35
C ASN A 72 3.55 1.95 3.78
N GLY A 73 3.45 0.80 4.45
CA GLY A 73 3.88 0.61 5.84
C GLY A 73 4.73 -0.63 6.06
N PHE A 74 5.51 -0.60 7.14
CA PHE A 74 6.19 -1.78 7.69
C PHE A 74 5.73 -2.02 9.13
N ALA A 75 5.89 -3.27 9.59
CA ALA A 75 5.60 -3.73 10.95
C ALA A 75 6.16 -2.85 12.08
N GLU A 76 7.29 -2.17 11.85
CA GLU A 76 7.92 -1.30 12.85
C GLU A 76 7.53 0.17 12.73
N LYS A 77 7.28 0.68 11.52
CA LYS A 77 7.14 2.11 11.21
C LYS A 77 6.32 2.32 9.93
N PHE A 78 5.50 3.36 9.93
CA PHE A 78 4.77 3.83 8.77
C PHE A 78 5.55 4.99 8.12
N TYR A 79 6.17 4.77 6.96
CA TYR A 79 7.18 5.71 6.44
C TYR A 79 6.80 6.48 5.17
N ARG A 80 5.72 6.12 4.46
CA ARG A 80 5.50 6.73 3.15
C ARG A 80 4.05 6.98 2.81
N PHE A 81 3.69 8.26 2.84
CA PHE A 81 2.61 8.83 2.06
C PHE A 81 3.22 9.40 0.79
N VAL A 82 2.80 8.92 -0.37
CA VAL A 82 3.20 9.51 -1.64
C VAL A 82 2.16 10.57 -1.98
N SER A 83 2.53 11.84 -1.78
CA SER A 83 1.72 12.95 -2.24
C SER A 83 1.64 12.93 -3.76
N TYR A 84 0.44 13.17 -4.30
CA TYR A 84 0.14 13.27 -5.73
C TYR A 84 0.95 14.37 -6.47
N GLY A 85 1.85 15.11 -5.79
CA GLY A 85 2.63 16.21 -6.35
C GLY A 85 3.66 15.83 -7.43
N ASN A 86 4.16 14.58 -7.45
CA ASN A 86 5.06 14.06 -8.49
C ASN A 86 4.37 13.12 -9.49
N VAL A 87 3.04 13.12 -9.49
CA VAL A 87 2.25 12.50 -10.54
C VAL A 87 2.43 13.38 -11.76
N CYS A 88 2.83 12.80 -12.90
CA CYS A 88 2.93 13.53 -14.14
C CYS A 88 1.59 14.21 -14.43
N LYS A 89 1.48 15.50 -14.12
CA LYS A 89 0.41 16.34 -14.64
C LYS A 89 0.72 16.49 -16.12
N THR A 90 -0.21 16.03 -16.95
CA THR A 90 -0.32 16.46 -18.36
C THR A 90 -0.27 17.98 -18.43
#